data_AF-A0A1C4YKA1-F1
#
_entry.id   AF-A0A1C4YKA1-F1
#
_cell.length_a   1.000
_cell.length_b   1.000
_cell.length_c   1.000
_cell.angle_alpha   90.00
_cell.angle_beta   90.00
_cell.angle_gamma   90.00
#
_symmetry.space_group_name_H-M   'P 1'
#
loop_
_entity.id
_entity.type
_entity.pdbx_description
1 polymer ?
#
loop_
_entity_poly.entity_id
_entity_poly.type
_entity_poly.pdbx_seq_one_letter_code
_entity_poly.pdbx_strand_id
1 'polypeptide(L)'
;MTHRPFETTIAATADEYRLDVVTDPDVDNPQSVTYFVAADVDAACHQAVRLLAAVDGPDDRYGELYVHDGDGTAVHCDTIHLPA
;
A
#
# COMPACT_ATOMS: atom_id res chain seq x y z
N MET A 1 -37.31 6.18 -25.86
CA MET A 1 -36.32 6.78 -24.94
C MET A 1 -35.07 5.94 -25.02
N THR A 2 -34.01 6.47 -25.62
CA THR A 2 -32.74 5.74 -25.81
C THR A 2 -32.00 5.72 -24.47
N HIS A 3 -31.89 4.54 -23.85
CA HIS A 3 -31.12 4.33 -22.64
C HIS A 3 -29.64 4.59 -22.97
N ARG A 4 -29.12 5.75 -22.60
CA ARG A 4 -27.68 6.00 -22.62
C ARG A 4 -27.09 5.25 -21.43
N PRO A 5 -26.23 4.23 -21.63
CA PRO A 5 -25.45 3.71 -20.51
C PRO A 5 -24.58 4.86 -19.98
N PHE A 6 -24.51 4.98 -18.66
CA PHE A 6 -23.45 5.74 -18.02
C PHE A 6 -22.12 5.13 -18.49
N GLU A 7 -21.33 5.92 -19.18
CA GLU A 7 -19.97 5.54 -19.53
C GLU A 7 -19.16 5.59 -18.23
N THR A 8 -19.04 4.44 -17.56
CA THR A 8 -18.06 4.28 -16.50
C THR A 8 -16.70 4.23 -17.18
N THR A 9 -16.07 5.38 -17.37
CA THR A 9 -14.63 5.44 -17.59
C THR A 9 -13.98 4.91 -16.31
N ILE A 10 -13.70 3.61 -16.26
CA ILE A 10 -12.74 3.09 -15.28
C ILE A 10 -11.40 3.64 -15.75
N ALA A 11 -10.95 4.71 -15.11
CA ALA A 11 -9.54 5.06 -15.16
C ALA A 11 -8.80 3.87 -14.55
N ALA A 12 -8.39 2.93 -15.40
CA ALA A 12 -7.55 1.81 -15.03
C ALA A 12 -6.15 2.38 -14.75
N THR A 13 -5.97 2.98 -13.58
CA THR A 13 -4.68 3.53 -13.17
C THR A 13 -4.42 3.38 -11.67
N ALA A 14 -5.27 2.67 -10.92
CA ALA A 14 -5.02 2.41 -9.52
C ALA A 14 -4.46 1.01 -9.36
N ASP A 15 -3.20 0.91 -8.92
CA ASP A 15 -2.56 -0.35 -8.58
C ASP A 15 -2.91 -0.74 -7.14
N GLU A 16 -2.93 -2.04 -6.87
CA GLU A 16 -3.09 -2.55 -5.51
C GLU A 16 -1.71 -2.62 -4.85
N TYR A 17 -1.63 -2.09 -3.63
CA TYR A 17 -0.43 -2.07 -2.81
C TYR A 17 -0.69 -2.84 -1.51
N ARG A 18 0.38 -3.47 -1.02
CA ARG A 18 0.42 -4.14 0.27
C ARG A 18 1.47 -3.46 1.14
N LEU A 19 1.10 -3.10 2.37
CA LEU A 19 2.00 -2.59 3.39
C LEU A 19 2.13 -3.61 4.50
N ASP A 20 3.34 -4.08 4.72
CA ASP A 20 3.69 -4.99 5.81
C ASP A 20 4.36 -4.14 6.91
N VAL A 21 3.71 -4.00 8.07
CA VAL A 21 4.26 -3.27 9.22
C VAL A 21 5.12 -4.21 10.05
N VAL A 22 6.41 -3.89 10.14
CA VAL A 22 7.44 -4.71 10.75
C VAL A 22 7.96 -4.00 12.01
N THR A 23 8.05 -4.74 13.13
CA THR A 23 8.44 -4.23 14.45
C THR A 23 9.75 -4.81 14.99
N ASP A 24 10.36 -5.74 14.27
CA ASP A 24 11.59 -6.46 14.62
C ASP A 24 12.40 -6.65 13.32
N PRO A 25 13.72 -6.87 13.33
CA PRO A 25 14.47 -7.22 12.11
C PRO A 25 13.93 -8.43 11.31
N ASP A 26 13.02 -9.24 11.86
CA ASP A 26 12.36 -10.31 11.11
C ASP A 26 11.22 -9.78 10.19
N VAL A 27 11.57 -9.52 8.93
CA VAL A 27 10.64 -9.11 7.86
C VAL A 27 9.64 -10.20 7.45
N ASP A 28 9.90 -11.46 7.77
CA ASP A 28 9.05 -12.58 7.36
C ASP A 28 7.80 -12.72 8.26
N ASN A 29 7.76 -12.00 9.39
CA ASN A 29 6.65 -12.03 10.33
C ASN A 29 6.13 -10.62 10.68
N PRO A 30 5.44 -9.95 9.74
CA PRO A 30 4.92 -8.62 9.97
C PRO A 30 3.86 -8.61 11.08
N GLN A 31 3.87 -7.54 11.90
CA GLN A 31 2.87 -7.29 12.94
C GLN A 31 1.48 -7.09 12.31
N SER A 32 1.42 -6.41 11.16
CA SER A 32 0.19 -6.12 10.45
C SER A 32 0.43 -6.06 8.95
N VAL A 33 -0.56 -6.49 8.17
CA VAL A 33 -0.55 -6.41 6.71
C VAL A 33 -1.80 -5.66 6.26
N THR A 34 -1.61 -4.59 5.49
CA THR A 34 -2.72 -3.76 4.99
C THR A 34 -2.67 -3.66 3.47
N TYR A 35 -3.79 -3.95 2.82
CA TYR A 35 -3.96 -3.77 1.38
C TYR A 35 -4.72 -2.49 1.08
N PHE A 36 -4.27 -1.72 0.09
CA PHE A 36 -4.92 -0.50 -0.34
C PHE A 36 -4.64 -0.22 -1.82
N VAL A 37 -5.46 0.61 -2.46
CA VAL A 37 -5.25 1.03 -3.85
C VAL A 37 -4.71 2.46 -3.89
N ALA A 38 -3.78 2.73 -4.81
CA ALA A 38 -3.24 4.07 -5.03
C ALA A 38 -3.02 4.32 -6.53
N ALA A 39 -3.07 5.59 -6.92
CA ALA A 39 -2.97 5.99 -8.33
C ALA A 39 -1.56 5.85 -8.91
N ASP A 40 -0.54 5.90 -8.06
CA ASP A 40 0.87 5.76 -8.40
C ASP A 40 1.66 5.46 -7.11
N VAL A 41 2.95 5.18 -7.26
CA VAL A 41 3.86 4.84 -6.15
C VAL A 41 4.01 6.00 -5.16
N ASP A 42 4.00 7.25 -5.63
CA ASP A 42 4.14 8.42 -4.74
C ASP A 42 2.92 8.55 -3.81
N ALA A 43 1.71 8.41 -4.37
CA ALA A 43 0.47 8.36 -3.62
C ALA A 43 0.45 7.14 -2.68
N ALA A 44 1.02 6.01 -3.11
CA ALA A 44 1.12 4.81 -2.28
C ALA A 44 2.03 5.03 -1.08
N CYS A 45 3.22 5.60 -1.26
CA CYS A 45 4.15 5.92 -0.18
C CYS A 45 3.53 6.90 0.82
N HIS A 46 2.84 7.95 0.34
CA HIS A 46 2.18 8.91 1.22
C HIS A 46 1.04 8.25 2.04
N GLN A 47 0.28 7.34 1.41
CA GLN A 47 -0.73 6.57 2.12
C GLN A 47 -0.10 5.59 3.13
N ALA A 48 0.99 4.92 2.76
CA ALA A 48 1.71 3.99 3.60
C ALA A 48 2.25 4.66 4.87
N VAL A 49 2.82 5.86 4.77
CA VAL A 49 3.24 6.65 5.96
C VAL A 49 2.08 6.90 6.91
N ARG A 50 0.91 7.27 6.39
CA ARG A 50 -0.29 7.53 7.20
C ARG A 50 -0.81 6.26 7.88
N LEU A 51 -0.80 5.13 7.16
CA LEU A 51 -1.19 3.84 7.71
C LEU A 51 -0.20 3.38 8.79
N LEU A 52 1.11 3.48 8.54
CA LEU A 52 2.16 3.12 9.49
C LEU A 52 2.09 3.97 10.78
N ALA A 53 1.83 5.27 10.65
CA ALA A 53 1.67 6.17 11.78
C ALA A 53 0.42 5.83 12.64
N ALA A 54 -0.61 5.27 12.01
CA ALA A 54 -1.84 4.88 12.69
C ALA A 54 -1.76 3.50 13.38
N VAL A 55 -0.74 2.69 13.08
CA VAL A 55 -0.51 1.41 13.77
C VAL A 55 0.12 1.68 15.13
N ASP A 56 -0.54 1.17 16.18
CA ASP A 56 0.01 1.10 17.53
C ASP A 56 1.15 0.07 17.57
N GLY A 57 2.28 0.47 18.13
CA GLY A 57 3.47 -0.37 18.16
C GLY A 57 4.70 0.40 18.66
N PRO A 58 5.87 -0.23 18.61
CA PRO A 58 7.12 0.41 18.98
C PRO A 58 7.50 1.50 17.98
N ASP A 59 8.34 2.44 18.42
CA ASP A 59 8.74 3.61 17.62
C ASP A 59 9.70 3.26 16.46
N ASP A 60 10.38 2.11 16.54
CA ASP A 60 11.30 1.60 15.53
C ASP A 60 10.60 0.77 14.43
N ARG A 61 9.26 0.74 14.43
CA ARG A 61 8.49 0.09 13.37
C ARG A 61 8.73 0.75 12.02
N TYR A 62 8.78 -0.06 10.98
CA TYR A 62 8.86 0.38 9.59
C TYR A 62 7.84 -0.39 8.75
N GLY A 63 7.55 0.12 7.55
CA GLY A 63 6.59 -0.49 6.63
C GLY A 63 7.27 -0.92 5.35
N GLU A 64 7.19 -2.19 4.98
CA GLU A 64 7.60 -2.68 3.66
C GLU A 64 6.43 -2.55 2.69
N LEU A 65 6.62 -1.76 1.64
CA LEU A 65 5.61 -1.49 0.63
C LEU A 65 5.85 -2.40 -0.57
N TYR A 66 4.78 -3.05 -1.03
CA TYR A 66 4.76 -3.88 -2.22
C TYR A 66 3.65 -3.42 -3.17
N VAL A 67 3.86 -3.57 -4.47
CA VAL A 67 2.85 -3.37 -5.51
C VAL A 67 2.48 -4.72 -6.12
N HIS A 68 1.19 -4.92 -6.37
CA HIS A 68 0.70 -6.02 -7.20
C HIS A 68 0.68 -5.55 -8.65
N ASP A 69 1.54 -6.14 -9.48
CA ASP A 69 1.65 -5.81 -10.92
C ASP A 69 0.59 -6.52 -11.80
N GLY A 70 -0.36 -7.20 -11.17
CA GLY A 70 -1.43 -7.95 -11.82
C GLY A 70 -1.06 -9.38 -12.24
N ASP A 71 0.18 -9.84 -12.01
CA ASP A 71 0.59 -11.21 -12.31
C ASP A 71 0.39 -12.20 -11.14
N GLY A 72 -0.08 -11.68 -9.99
CA GLY A 72 -0.28 -12.41 -8.75
C GLY A 72 0.90 -12.33 -7.79
N THR A 73 2.01 -11.71 -8.21
CA THR A 73 3.19 -11.45 -7.39
C THR A 73 3.13 -10.03 -6.83
N ALA A 74 3.52 -9.88 -5.57
CA ALA A 74 3.75 -8.58 -4.97
C ALA A 74 5.24 -8.25 -5.12
N VAL A 75 5.56 -7.18 -5.83
CA VAL A 75 6.93 -6.70 -6.04
C VAL A 75 7.25 -5.66 -4.99
N HIS A 76 8.41 -5.79 -4.33
CA HIS A 76 8.87 -4.82 -3.34
C HIS A 76 9.09 -3.45 -4.00
N CYS A 77 8.56 -2.40 -3.38
CA CYS A 77 8.66 -1.03 -3.85
C CYS A 77 9.65 -0.21 -3.00
N ASP A 78 9.41 -0.15 -1.69
CA ASP A 78 10.14 0.75 -0.80
C ASP A 78 10.00 0.33 0.67
N THR A 79 10.90 0.82 1.51
CA THR A 79 10.90 0.65 2.97
C THR A 79 10.59 2.00 3.64
N ILE A 80 9.39 2.12 4.18
CA ILE A 80 8.87 3.34 4.79
C ILE A 80 9.26 3.42 6.26
N HIS A 81 10.02 4.44 6.62
CA HIS A 81 10.32 4.78 8.01
C HIS A 81 9.49 5.99 8.45
N LEU A 82 9.00 5.98 9.69
CA LEU A 82 8.42 7.19 10.26
C LEU A 82 9.51 8.23 10.48
N PRO A 83 9.30 9.49 10.05
CA PRO A 83 10.24 10.55 10.38
C PRO A 83 10.26 10.76 11.90
N ALA A 84 11.48 10.86 12.46
CA ALA A 84 11.74 11.13 13.87
C ALA A 84 11.27 12.53 14.31
#